data_AF-A0A3A5L523-F1
#
_entry.id   AF-A0A3A5L523-F1
#
_cell.length_a   1.000
_cell.length_b   1.000
_cell.length_c   1.000
_cell.angle_alpha   90.00
_cell.angle_beta   90.00
_cell.angle_gamma   90.00
#
_symmetry.space_group_name_H-M   'P 1'
#
loop_
_entity.id
_entity.type
_entity.pdbx_description
1 polymer ?
#
loop_
_entity_poly.entity_id
_entity_poly.type
_entity_poly.pdbx_seq_one_letter_code
_entity_poly.pdbx_strand_id
1 'polypeptide(L)'
;MKTWNEKLNTPGINGIKPSPRTVADVIEGQSMLVPTARQVDDFIRSIPEGVEMDIRALRTALAIEHGAEVTCPVTIGYHLRTVAEAANEDLERGMSLSDVAPFWRVIDARTPTTRKLSFGAEFVAAQRKREGLKP
;
A
#
# COMPACT_ATOMS: atom_id res chain seq x y z
N MET A 1 -0.67 -1.41 -23.14
CA MET A 1 -0.22 -1.82 -21.78
C MET A 1 -1.17 -1.16 -20.80
N LYS A 2 -1.56 -1.83 -19.70
CA LYS A 2 -2.47 -1.22 -18.73
C LYS A 2 -1.79 -0.08 -17.95
N THR A 3 -2.52 1.02 -17.72
CA THR A 3 -2.11 2.11 -16.82
C THR A 3 -2.07 1.63 -15.37
N TRP A 4 -1.43 2.38 -14.47
CA TRP A 4 -1.44 2.07 -13.04
C TRP A 4 -2.84 2.23 -12.44
N ASN A 5 -3.61 3.23 -12.87
CA ASN A 5 -5.01 3.35 -12.49
C ASN A 5 -5.87 2.16 -12.94
N GLU A 6 -5.63 1.61 -14.14
CA GLU A 6 -6.31 0.38 -14.59
C GLU A 6 -5.88 -0.84 -13.75
N LYS A 7 -4.61 -0.95 -13.34
CA LYS A 7 -4.13 -2.01 -12.44
C LYS A 7 -4.75 -1.90 -11.06
N LEU A 8 -4.86 -0.68 -10.53
CA LEU A 8 -5.50 -0.39 -9.25
C LEU A 8 -6.96 -0.82 -9.23
N ASN A 9 -7.67 -0.62 -10.35
CA ASN A 9 -9.07 -0.97 -10.54
C ASN A 9 -9.32 -2.40 -11.05
N THR A 10 -8.29 -3.16 -11.41
CA THR A 10 -8.49 -4.52 -11.91
C THR A 10 -8.92 -5.43 -10.75
N PRO A 11 -10.09 -6.09 -10.81
CA PRO A 11 -10.48 -7.09 -9.83
C PRO A 11 -9.44 -8.22 -9.83
N GLY A 12 -8.67 -8.33 -8.75
CA GLY A 12 -7.66 -9.38 -8.58
C GLY A 12 -8.26 -10.67 -8.05
N ILE A 13 -7.46 -11.73 -8.01
CA ILE A 13 -7.77 -12.91 -7.18
C ILE A 13 -7.51 -12.50 -5.73
N ASN A 14 -8.58 -12.12 -5.03
CA ASN A 14 -8.56 -11.70 -3.64
C ASN A 14 -9.40 -12.63 -2.76
N GLY A 15 -9.22 -12.52 -1.46
CA GLY A 15 -9.98 -13.27 -0.46
C GLY A 15 -9.12 -13.85 0.64
N ILE A 16 -9.76 -14.63 1.50
CA ILE A 16 -9.12 -15.25 2.66
C ILE A 16 -8.88 -16.71 2.35
N LYS A 17 -7.64 -17.16 2.55
CA LYS A 17 -7.24 -18.55 2.34
C LYS A 17 -6.15 -18.95 3.33
N PRO A 18 -6.00 -20.24 3.64
CA PRO A 18 -4.86 -20.70 4.44
C PRO A 18 -3.55 -20.27 3.78
N SER A 19 -2.60 -19.79 4.60
CA SER A 19 -1.26 -19.46 4.11
C SER A 19 -0.58 -20.76 3.60
N PRO A 20 0.03 -20.74 2.40
CA PRO A 20 0.52 -21.95 1.76
C PRO A 20 1.86 -22.43 2.32
N ARG A 21 2.56 -21.60 3.11
CA ARG A 21 3.86 -21.86 3.73
C ARG A 21 4.23 -20.72 4.68
N THR A 22 5.15 -21.00 5.59
CA THR A 22 5.75 -19.99 6.47
C THR A 22 6.65 -19.04 5.68
N VAL A 23 6.38 -17.73 5.74
CA VAL A 23 7.17 -16.66 5.08
C VAL A 23 7.11 -15.39 5.92
N ALA A 24 8.27 -14.78 6.18
CA ALA A 24 8.39 -13.60 7.02
C ALA A 24 7.80 -13.86 8.42
N ASP A 25 6.68 -13.21 8.74
CA ASP A 25 5.94 -13.34 9.99
C ASP A 25 4.62 -14.10 9.87
N VAL A 26 4.36 -14.70 8.70
CA VAL A 26 3.23 -15.59 8.46
C VAL A 26 3.66 -17.03 8.68
N ILE A 27 2.89 -17.77 9.49
CA ILE A 27 3.03 -19.21 9.72
C ILE A 27 2.09 -19.95 8.76
N GLU A 28 2.53 -21.09 8.24
CA GLU A 28 1.73 -21.99 7.40
C GLU A 28 0.38 -22.35 8.07
N GLY A 29 -0.69 -22.36 7.28
CA GLY A 29 -2.04 -22.69 7.73
C GLY A 29 -2.84 -21.53 8.33
N GLN A 30 -2.21 -20.40 8.67
CA GLN A 30 -2.93 -19.22 9.17
C GLN A 30 -3.94 -18.69 8.14
N SER A 31 -5.09 -18.23 8.60
CA SER A 31 -6.08 -17.54 7.79
C SER A 31 -5.47 -16.25 7.23
N MET A 32 -5.20 -16.23 5.92
CA MET A 32 -4.45 -15.18 5.26
C MET A 32 -5.31 -14.42 4.25
N LEU A 33 -5.40 -13.10 4.42
CA LEU A 33 -5.94 -12.18 3.43
C LEU A 33 -4.95 -12.03 2.28
N VAL A 34 -5.44 -12.26 1.06
CA VAL A 34 -4.86 -11.75 -0.18
C VAL A 34 -5.69 -10.53 -0.60
N PRO A 35 -5.22 -9.30 -0.34
CA PRO A 35 -5.99 -8.10 -0.64
C PRO A 35 -5.94 -7.77 -2.13
N THR A 36 -6.89 -6.95 -2.59
CA THR A 36 -6.78 -6.22 -3.86
C THR A 36 -5.95 -4.95 -3.69
N ALA A 37 -5.51 -4.36 -4.81
CA ALA A 37 -4.89 -3.04 -4.78
C ALA A 37 -5.85 -1.96 -4.24
N ARG A 38 -7.15 -2.06 -4.57
CA ARG A 38 -8.19 -1.14 -4.10
C ARG A 38 -8.39 -1.20 -2.59
N GLN A 39 -8.42 -2.40 -1.99
CA GLN A 39 -8.48 -2.54 -0.53
C GLN A 39 -7.30 -1.87 0.18
N VAL A 40 -6.10 -1.94 -0.40
CA VAL A 40 -4.91 -1.27 0.15
C VAL A 40 -5.01 0.25 -0.04
N ASP A 41 -5.49 0.73 -1.18
CA ASP A 41 -5.73 2.16 -1.47
C ASP A 41 -6.72 2.77 -0.48
N ASP A 42 -7.89 2.13 -0.33
CA ASP A 42 -8.97 2.57 0.55
C ASP A 42 -8.49 2.62 2.01
N PHE A 43 -7.75 1.61 2.44
CA PHE A 43 -7.15 1.60 3.77
C PHE A 43 -6.16 2.76 3.95
N ILE A 44 -5.25 2.98 3.00
CA ILE A 44 -4.26 4.08 3.08
C ILE A 44 -4.94 5.45 3.15
N ARG A 45 -6.05 5.63 2.41
CA ARG A 45 -6.86 6.86 2.47
C ARG A 45 -7.48 7.11 3.84
N SER A 46 -7.69 6.06 4.64
CA SER A 46 -8.21 6.19 6.01
C SER A 46 -7.16 6.65 7.04
N ILE A 47 -5.86 6.58 6.72
CA ILE A 47 -4.79 6.97 7.63
C ILE A 47 -4.82 8.50 7.77
N PRO A 48 -4.94 9.08 8.98
CA PRO A 48 -5.01 10.53 9.15
C PRO A 48 -3.73 11.26 8.74
N GLU A 49 -3.85 12.55 8.42
CA GLU A 49 -2.70 13.42 8.14
C GLU A 49 -1.75 13.50 9.34
N GLY A 50 -0.44 13.42 9.07
CA GLY A 50 0.59 13.45 10.11
C GLY A 50 0.74 12.14 10.89
N VAL A 51 0.02 11.08 10.51
CA VAL A 51 0.15 9.76 11.11
C VAL A 51 1.00 8.85 10.23
N GLU A 52 2.07 8.33 10.79
CA GLU A 52 2.88 7.27 10.18
C GLU A 52 2.33 5.90 10.55
N MET A 53 2.28 4.99 9.58
CA MET A 53 1.98 3.58 9.80
C MET A 53 3.03 2.71 9.11
N ASP A 54 3.67 1.82 9.87
CA ASP A 54 4.59 0.86 9.26
C ASP A 54 3.84 -0.25 8.49
N ILE A 55 4.55 -0.92 7.58
CA ILE A 55 3.97 -1.96 6.70
C ILE A 55 3.44 -3.17 7.49
N ARG A 56 4.03 -3.51 8.64
CA ARG A 56 3.54 -4.61 9.46
C ARG A 56 2.21 -4.22 10.11
N ALA A 57 2.11 -3.03 10.68
CA ALA A 57 0.89 -2.49 11.24
C ALA A 57 -0.23 -2.42 10.18
N LEU A 58 0.07 -1.95 8.97
CA LEU A 58 -0.86 -1.97 7.84
C LEU A 58 -1.39 -3.39 7.55
N ARG A 59 -0.50 -4.39 7.47
CA ARG A 59 -0.87 -5.78 7.21
C ARG A 59 -1.74 -6.37 8.31
N THR A 60 -1.43 -6.07 9.57
CA THR A 60 -2.23 -6.52 10.72
C THR A 60 -3.61 -5.89 10.69
N ALA A 61 -3.69 -4.57 10.48
CA ALA A 61 -4.97 -3.87 10.43
C ALA A 61 -5.86 -4.34 9.27
N LEU A 62 -5.31 -4.51 8.07
CA LEU A 62 -6.03 -5.08 6.93
C LEU A 62 -6.56 -6.50 7.21
N ALA A 63 -5.78 -7.33 7.90
CA ALA A 63 -6.20 -8.68 8.25
C ALA A 63 -7.41 -8.63 9.21
N ILE A 64 -7.31 -7.80 10.26
CA ILE A 64 -8.38 -7.60 11.25
C ILE A 64 -9.67 -7.09 10.58
N GLU A 65 -9.57 -6.07 9.73
CA GLU A 65 -10.73 -5.47 9.04
C GLU A 65 -11.49 -6.49 8.18
N HIS A 66 -10.82 -7.53 7.70
CA HIS A 66 -11.42 -8.54 6.83
C HIS A 66 -11.61 -9.90 7.51
N GLY A 67 -11.34 -10.03 8.82
CA GLY A 67 -11.54 -11.28 9.56
C GLY A 67 -10.51 -12.37 9.23
N ALA A 68 -9.29 -11.98 8.86
CA ALA A 68 -8.13 -12.85 8.68
C ALA A 68 -7.14 -12.68 9.83
N GLU A 69 -6.25 -13.66 10.03
CA GLU A 69 -5.17 -13.57 11.02
C GLU A 69 -4.00 -12.74 10.50
N VAL A 70 -3.71 -12.85 9.20
CA VAL A 70 -2.55 -12.20 8.57
C VAL A 70 -2.89 -11.71 7.16
N THR A 71 -2.13 -10.71 6.68
CA THR A 71 -2.17 -10.29 5.28
C THR A 71 -0.93 -10.83 4.55
N CYS A 72 -1.11 -11.29 3.31
CA CYS A 72 -0.04 -11.84 2.48
C CYS A 72 1.12 -10.83 2.33
N PRO A 73 2.34 -11.18 2.82
CA PRO A 73 3.49 -10.26 2.80
C PRO A 73 3.98 -9.93 1.39
N VAL A 74 3.70 -10.81 0.43
CA VAL A 74 4.17 -10.65 -0.95
C VAL A 74 3.30 -9.67 -1.71
N THR A 75 1.97 -9.82 -1.63
CA THR A 75 1.04 -8.97 -2.40
C THR A 75 1.00 -7.54 -1.89
N ILE A 76 1.20 -7.31 -0.58
CA ILE A 76 1.25 -5.93 -0.04
C ILE A 76 2.31 -5.07 -0.75
N GLY A 77 3.49 -5.63 -1.04
CA GLY A 77 4.56 -4.89 -1.70
C GLY A 77 4.19 -4.50 -3.13
N TYR A 78 3.52 -5.39 -3.87
CA TYR A 78 3.02 -5.09 -5.22
C TYR A 78 1.91 -4.05 -5.20
N HIS A 79 1.00 -4.11 -4.22
CA HIS A 79 -0.11 -3.17 -4.10
C HIS A 79 0.35 -1.79 -3.65
N LEU A 80 1.30 -1.68 -2.70
CA LEU A 80 1.90 -0.39 -2.33
C LEU A 80 2.52 0.32 -3.54
N ARG A 81 3.21 -0.41 -4.42
CA ARG A 81 3.70 0.16 -5.67
C ARG A 81 2.54 0.61 -6.57
N THR A 82 1.53 -0.25 -6.74
CA THR A 82 0.39 0.05 -7.62
C THR A 82 -0.36 1.30 -7.16
N VAL A 83 -0.60 1.45 -5.85
CA VAL A 83 -1.24 2.62 -5.24
C VAL A 83 -0.40 3.88 -5.46
N ALA A 84 0.90 3.83 -5.17
CA ALA A 84 1.78 4.99 -5.32
C ALA A 84 1.91 5.46 -6.78
N GLU A 85 2.02 4.52 -7.72
CA GLU A 85 2.12 4.86 -9.15
C GLU A 85 0.78 5.36 -9.70
N ALA A 86 -0.35 4.79 -9.26
CA ALA A 86 -1.68 5.27 -9.65
C ALA A 86 -1.96 6.68 -9.12
N ALA A 87 -1.55 6.98 -7.88
CA ALA A 87 -1.62 8.32 -7.29
C ALA A 87 -0.77 9.32 -8.10
N ASN A 88 0.44 8.94 -8.52
CA ASN A 88 1.26 9.81 -9.38
C ASN A 88 0.62 10.05 -10.75
N GLU A 89 0.06 9.02 -11.40
CA GLU A 89 -0.66 9.21 -12.65
C GLU A 89 -1.86 10.18 -12.50
N ASP A 90 -2.55 10.15 -11.36
CA ASP A 90 -3.64 11.09 -11.09
C ASP A 90 -3.14 12.52 -10.89
N LEU A 91 -2.02 12.71 -10.19
CA LEU A 91 -1.35 14.01 -10.06
C LEU A 91 -0.92 14.56 -11.42
N GLU A 92 -0.34 13.72 -12.28
CA GLU A 92 0.05 14.09 -13.64
C GLU A 92 -1.15 14.50 -14.52
N ARG A 93 -2.34 13.97 -14.21
CA ARG A 93 -3.61 14.35 -14.85
C ARG A 93 -4.27 15.59 -14.22
N GLY A 94 -3.62 16.23 -13.24
CA GLY A 94 -4.07 17.46 -12.61
C GLY A 94 -4.97 17.26 -11.39
N MET A 95 -5.07 16.05 -10.85
CA MET A 95 -5.77 15.80 -9.58
C MET A 95 -5.04 16.50 -8.43
N SER A 96 -5.79 16.98 -7.44
CA SER A 96 -5.19 17.62 -6.26
C SER A 96 -4.53 16.58 -5.35
N LEU A 97 -3.53 17.01 -4.58
CA LEU A 97 -2.86 16.10 -3.65
C LEU A 97 -3.79 15.54 -2.57
N SER A 98 -4.83 16.27 -2.17
CA SER A 98 -5.82 15.80 -1.20
C SER A 98 -6.73 14.70 -1.74
N ASP A 99 -6.81 14.53 -3.07
CA ASP A 99 -7.70 13.55 -3.70
C ASP A 99 -6.99 12.22 -4.01
N VAL A 100 -5.66 12.19 -4.01
CA VAL A 100 -4.88 10.96 -4.23
C VAL A 100 -4.62 10.21 -2.92
N ALA A 101 -4.32 8.92 -3.00
CA ALA A 101 -4.02 8.14 -1.81
C ALA A 101 -2.70 8.63 -1.16
N PRO A 102 -2.68 8.89 0.16
CA PRO A 102 -1.51 9.41 0.88
C PRO A 102 -0.49 8.32 1.20
N PHE A 103 0.01 7.63 0.17
CA PHE A 103 0.88 6.45 0.31
C PHE A 103 2.19 6.73 1.08
N TRP A 104 2.63 7.98 1.12
CA TRP A 104 3.78 8.45 1.89
C TRP A 104 3.60 8.33 3.41
N ARG A 105 2.37 8.12 3.91
CA ARG A 105 2.09 7.79 5.32
C ARG A 105 2.51 6.37 5.69
N VAL A 106 2.70 5.50 4.69
CA VAL A 106 3.12 4.10 4.88
C VAL A 106 4.55 3.83 4.42
N ILE A 107 4.97 4.40 3.29
CA ILE A 107 6.31 4.17 2.75
C ILE A 107 7.21 5.39 2.96
N ASP A 108 8.47 5.15 3.29
CA ASP A 108 9.53 6.15 3.45
C ASP A 108 10.60 6.03 2.34
N ALA A 109 11.62 6.90 2.34
CA ALA A 109 12.72 6.83 1.37
C ALA A 109 13.51 5.50 1.41
N ARG A 110 13.50 4.78 2.53
CA ARG A 110 14.25 3.52 2.73
C ARG A 110 13.43 2.30 2.36
N THR A 111 12.12 2.45 2.24
CA THR A 111 11.21 1.37 1.89
C THR A 111 11.57 0.81 0.52
N PRO A 112 11.75 -0.52 0.37
CA PRO A 112 12.19 -1.12 -0.91
C PRO A 112 11.30 -0.77 -2.11
N THR A 113 10.00 -0.56 -1.88
CA THR A 113 9.04 -0.15 -2.91
C THR A 113 9.35 1.24 -3.48
N THR A 114 9.83 2.16 -2.66
CA THR A 114 10.10 3.55 -3.06
C THR A 114 11.13 3.64 -4.18
N ARG A 115 12.15 2.77 -4.15
CA ARG A 115 13.18 2.68 -5.21
C ARG A 115 12.64 2.19 -6.56
N LYS A 116 11.42 1.65 -6.59
CA LYS A 116 10.78 1.12 -7.80
C LYS A 116 9.77 2.09 -8.40
N LEU A 117 9.49 3.23 -7.74
CA LEU A 117 8.55 4.23 -8.22
C LEU A 117 9.14 4.99 -9.41
N SER A 118 8.32 5.24 -10.43
CA SER A 118 8.74 5.95 -11.65
C SER A 118 9.25 7.38 -11.39
N PHE A 119 8.75 8.02 -10.33
CA PHE A 119 9.07 9.39 -9.91
C PHE A 119 10.10 9.47 -8.77
N GLY A 120 10.66 8.33 -8.34
CA GLY A 120 11.72 8.27 -7.32
C GLY A 120 11.27 8.61 -5.90
N ALA A 121 12.27 8.76 -5.01
CA ALA A 121 12.05 8.92 -3.56
C ALA A 121 11.84 10.37 -3.10
N GLU A 122 12.23 11.36 -3.91
CA GLU A 122 12.19 12.78 -3.52
C GLU A 122 10.77 13.24 -3.23
N PHE A 123 9.80 12.81 -4.04
CA PHE A 123 8.39 13.11 -3.81
C PHE A 123 7.93 12.59 -2.44
N VAL A 124 8.26 11.33 -2.11
CA VAL A 124 7.88 10.70 -0.83
C VAL A 124 8.48 11.46 0.34
N ALA A 125 9.78 11.76 0.27
CA ALA A 125 10.49 12.52 1.29
C ALA A 125 9.87 13.91 1.49
N ALA A 126 9.49 14.60 0.41
CA ALA A 126 8.86 15.90 0.46
C ALA A 126 7.48 15.85 1.13
N GLN A 127 6.63 14.88 0.80
CA GLN A 127 5.31 14.74 1.42
C GLN A 127 5.40 14.38 2.90
N ARG A 128 6.32 13.47 3.27
CA ARG A 128 6.56 13.11 4.67
C ARG A 128 6.99 14.31 5.48
N LYS A 129 7.93 15.11 4.96
CA LYS A 129 8.37 16.36 5.60
C LYS A 129 7.21 17.36 5.78
N ARG A 130 6.32 17.49 4.78
CA ARG A 130 5.16 18.38 4.86
C ARG A 130 4.19 17.99 5.98
N GLU A 131 4.04 16.69 6.24
CA GLU A 131 3.20 16.17 7.32
C GLU A 131 3.95 16.00 8.66
N GLY A 132 5.20 16.49 8.78
CA GLY A 132 5.99 16.35 10.00
C GLY A 132 6.54 14.94 10.26
N LEU A 133 6.48 14.06 9.26
CA LEU A 133 7.02 12.70 9.30
C LEU A 133 8.50 12.66 8.91
N LYS A 134 9.21 11.64 9.38
CA LYS A 134 10.63 11.42 9.02
C LYS A 134 10.74 11.04 7.54
N PRO A 135 11.55 11.73 6.71
CA PRO A 135 11.69 11.44 5.28
C PRO A 135 12.12 10.00 4.94
#